data_AF-F8D6S1-F1
#
_entry.id   AF-F8D6S1-F1
#
_cell.length_a   1.000
_cell.length_b   1.000
_cell.length_c   1.000
_cell.angle_alpha   90.00
_cell.angle_beta   90.00
_cell.angle_gamma   90.00
#
_symmetry.space_group_name_H-M   'P 1'
#
loop_
_entity.id
_entity.type
_entity.pdbx_description
1 polymer ?
#
loop_
_entity_poly.entity_id
_entity_poly.type
_entity_poly.pdbx_seq_one_letter_code
_entity_poly.pdbx_strand_id
1 'polypeptide(L)'
;MAEVYNWQIGREMEYPYPEARPERQWGAVFDLNKCIACQTCSLSCKTTWTNNEGQEHMFWNNVETKPYGSYPLGWDQEILDRLGVQEWGSDGVYDGDTIFEVRDFDWESMAMDDDPDTMHSEGIEGYIPEDEDWAQPNLGEDEPAGEAVESDTHIEEDHHPTWFFYLPRVCNHCTFAACAGGCPVQAIYKRQEDGIVLLDEESCQSFQECVRACPYGKSIYNPVEMNSQKCVGCYPKVEQGLVPQCFENCLGKIRMHGWVNRPDQADPSAPVDYLVHEAEVALPLYPQLGLEPNVYYIPPINVPTDYLYQMFGPGVEEAQETYRKARRGDEEYRKLRGVIQLMGSTEWRIEEFEVTEEEAIGYDKDGHTVARVPMEEPRYERDRFDDQHDAYRLDIT
;
A
#
# COMPACT_ATOMS: atom_id res chain seq x y z
N MET A 1 -0.26 20.75 19.29
CA MET A 1 -0.04 19.37 18.84
C MET A 1 0.54 18.57 20.00
N ALA A 2 0.35 17.26 20.00
CA ALA A 2 0.99 16.32 20.93
C ALA A 2 2.27 15.78 20.30
N GLU A 3 3.25 15.40 21.14
CA GLU A 3 4.42 14.64 20.70
C GLU A 3 4.07 13.14 20.71
N VAL A 4 4.35 12.46 19.61
CA VAL A 4 4.08 11.02 19.42
C VAL A 4 5.29 10.35 18.80
N TYR A 5 5.54 9.08 19.14
CA TYR A 5 6.64 8.32 18.55
C TYR A 5 6.19 7.55 17.31
N ASN A 6 6.86 7.79 16.18
CA ASN A 6 6.65 7.06 14.94
C ASN A 6 7.88 6.19 14.64
N TRP A 7 7.69 4.88 14.78
CA TRP A 7 8.78 3.91 14.64
C TRP A 7 9.25 3.72 13.19
N GLN A 8 8.43 4.06 12.20
CA GLN A 8 8.80 3.95 10.77
C GLN A 8 9.77 5.05 10.34
N ILE A 9 9.83 6.16 11.08
CA ILE A 9 10.79 7.26 10.85
C ILE A 9 11.82 7.37 11.98
N GLY A 10 11.74 6.50 12.99
CA GLY A 10 12.73 6.40 14.07
C GLY A 10 12.77 7.56 15.07
N ARG A 11 11.75 8.42 15.12
CA ARG A 11 11.75 9.61 15.99
C ARG A 11 10.37 10.01 16.53
N GLU A 12 10.40 10.90 17.52
CA GLU A 12 9.22 11.66 17.93
C GLU A 12 8.88 12.72 16.89
N MET A 13 7.58 13.00 16.73
CA MET A 13 7.05 14.02 15.83
C MET A 13 5.80 14.68 16.41
N GLU A 14 5.40 15.82 15.86
CA GLU A 14 4.12 16.45 16.20
C GLU A 14 2.92 15.73 15.54
N TYR A 15 1.80 15.62 16.25
CA TYR A 15 0.52 15.17 15.71
C TYR A 15 -0.65 15.94 16.38
N PRO A 16 -1.75 16.29 15.69
CA PRO A 16 -2.84 17.09 16.27
C PRO A 16 -3.45 16.54 17.56
N TYR A 17 -3.46 15.23 17.74
CA TYR A 17 -4.08 14.55 18.88
C TYR A 17 -3.07 13.70 19.66
N PRO A 18 -3.34 13.37 20.94
CA PRO A 18 -2.54 12.38 21.66
C PRO A 18 -2.55 11.03 20.95
N GLU A 19 -1.47 10.27 21.11
CA GLU A 19 -1.37 8.91 20.58
C GLU A 19 -2.50 8.02 21.12
N ALA A 20 -3.25 7.40 20.22
CA ALA A 20 -4.34 6.48 20.53
C ALA A 20 -4.28 5.28 19.57
N ARG A 21 -3.64 4.20 20.01
CA ARG A 21 -3.50 2.97 19.23
C ARG A 21 -4.65 2.00 19.49
N PRO A 22 -5.12 1.28 18.45
CA PRO A 22 -6.14 0.24 18.59
C PRO A 22 -5.59 -1.01 19.30
N GLU A 23 -6.48 -1.90 19.72
CA GLU A 23 -6.13 -3.23 20.26
C GLU A 23 -5.42 -4.10 19.22
N ARG A 24 -5.82 -3.96 17.95
CA ARG A 24 -5.18 -4.55 16.77
C ARG A 24 -5.20 -3.53 15.65
N GLN A 25 -4.17 -3.52 14.82
CA GLN A 25 -4.09 -2.58 13.71
C GLN A 25 -4.24 -3.33 12.39
N TRP A 26 -5.31 -3.02 11.64
CA TRP A 26 -5.52 -3.47 10.27
C TRP A 26 -4.27 -3.21 9.46
N GLY A 27 -3.70 -4.27 8.87
CA GLY A 27 -2.43 -4.23 8.17
C GLY A 27 -2.47 -5.04 6.87
N ALA A 28 -1.60 -4.68 5.93
CA ALA A 28 -1.49 -5.41 4.68
C ALA A 28 -0.07 -5.35 4.11
N VAL A 29 0.31 -6.38 3.34
CA VAL A 29 1.53 -6.41 2.53
C VAL A 29 1.18 -6.68 1.07
N PHE A 30 1.68 -5.87 0.14
CA PHE A 30 1.55 -6.07 -1.31
C PHE A 30 2.90 -6.41 -1.95
N ASP A 31 3.02 -7.58 -2.58
CA ASP A 31 4.22 -7.97 -3.33
C ASP A 31 4.25 -7.36 -4.74
N LEU A 32 5.05 -6.31 -4.93
CA LEU A 32 5.13 -5.60 -6.21
C LEU A 32 5.81 -6.43 -7.31
N ASN A 33 6.60 -7.44 -6.93
CA ASN A 33 7.26 -8.35 -7.89
C ASN A 33 6.26 -9.31 -8.57
N LYS A 34 5.06 -9.46 -8.02
CA LYS A 34 3.99 -10.34 -8.54
C LYS A 34 2.83 -9.56 -9.16
N CYS A 35 2.84 -8.22 -9.05
CA CYS A 35 1.74 -7.40 -9.55
C CYS A 35 1.75 -7.39 -11.09
N ILE A 36 0.57 -7.55 -11.69
CA ILE A 36 0.37 -7.60 -13.14
C ILE A 36 -0.61 -6.53 -13.65
N ALA A 37 -0.96 -5.55 -12.80
CA ALA A 37 -1.92 -4.48 -13.09
C ALA A 37 -3.22 -4.88 -13.81
N CYS A 38 -3.74 -6.10 -13.61
CA CYS A 38 -4.97 -6.55 -14.24
C CYS A 38 -6.25 -5.80 -13.82
N GLN A 39 -6.14 -4.80 -12.93
CA GLN A 39 -7.23 -3.97 -12.40
C GLN A 39 -8.39 -4.74 -11.72
N THR A 40 -8.28 -6.06 -11.54
CA THR A 40 -9.34 -6.87 -10.89
C THR A 40 -9.60 -6.40 -9.46
N CYS A 41 -8.56 -6.03 -8.73
CA CYS A 41 -8.70 -5.45 -7.38
C CYS A 41 -9.47 -4.12 -7.39
N SER A 42 -9.22 -3.24 -8.37
CA SER A 42 -9.93 -1.97 -8.55
C SER A 42 -11.39 -2.20 -8.85
N LEU A 43 -11.70 -3.07 -9.82
CA LEU A 43 -13.08 -3.42 -10.18
C LEU A 43 -13.82 -4.10 -9.04
N SER A 44 -13.18 -5.03 -8.32
CA SER A 44 -13.82 -5.72 -7.20
C SER A 44 -14.27 -4.74 -6.11
N CYS A 45 -13.40 -3.79 -5.74
CA CYS A 45 -13.73 -2.74 -4.77
C CYS A 45 -14.83 -1.81 -5.30
N LYS A 46 -14.70 -1.38 -6.56
CA LYS A 46 -15.66 -0.52 -7.25
C LYS A 46 -17.07 -1.08 -7.23
N THR A 47 -17.21 -2.34 -7.65
CA THR A 47 -18.52 -3.00 -7.74
C THR A 47 -19.13 -3.30 -6.38
N THR A 48 -18.31 -3.48 -5.33
CA THR A 48 -18.80 -3.75 -3.98
C THR A 48 -19.20 -2.48 -3.24
N TRP A 49 -18.45 -1.38 -3.39
CA TRP A 49 -18.56 -0.23 -2.48
C TRP A 49 -18.86 1.11 -3.14
N THR A 50 -18.37 1.36 -4.36
CA THR A 50 -18.41 2.70 -4.97
C THR A 50 -19.19 2.72 -6.29
N ASN A 51 -20.37 2.09 -6.28
CA ASN A 51 -21.25 1.93 -7.44
C ASN A 51 -22.52 2.80 -7.39
N ASN A 52 -22.67 3.66 -6.37
CA ASN A 52 -23.78 4.60 -6.27
C ASN A 52 -23.49 5.91 -7.02
N GLU A 53 -24.51 6.75 -7.13
CA GLU A 53 -24.44 8.07 -7.74
C GLU A 53 -23.42 8.97 -7.01
N GLY A 54 -22.62 9.72 -7.78
CA GLY A 54 -21.56 10.58 -7.25
C GLY A 54 -20.32 9.83 -6.76
N GLN A 55 -20.29 8.51 -6.91
CA GLN A 55 -19.13 7.68 -6.58
C GLN A 55 -18.35 7.25 -7.82
N GLU A 56 -18.69 7.71 -9.02
CA GLU A 56 -18.14 7.23 -10.29
C GLU A 56 -16.61 7.39 -10.37
N HIS A 57 -16.07 8.50 -9.86
CA HIS A 57 -14.64 8.77 -9.70
C HIS A 57 -14.03 8.11 -8.45
N MET A 58 -14.81 7.51 -7.55
CA MET A 58 -14.24 6.93 -6.34
C MET A 58 -13.62 5.56 -6.60
N PHE A 59 -12.30 5.53 -6.71
CA PHE A 59 -11.48 4.31 -6.72
C PHE A 59 -10.75 4.15 -5.39
N TRP A 60 -11.48 3.64 -4.38
CA TRP A 60 -10.92 3.36 -3.06
C TRP A 60 -9.71 2.41 -3.16
N ASN A 61 -9.80 1.40 -4.04
CA ASN A 61 -8.64 0.67 -4.56
C ASN A 61 -8.40 1.08 -6.01
N ASN A 62 -7.17 1.46 -6.34
CA ASN A 62 -6.71 1.72 -7.70
C ASN A 62 -5.32 1.09 -7.91
N VAL A 63 -4.87 1.00 -9.16
CA VAL A 63 -3.52 0.56 -9.51
C VAL A 63 -2.94 1.55 -10.50
N GLU A 64 -1.76 2.08 -10.20
CA GLU A 64 -1.04 3.05 -11.02
C GLU A 64 0.21 2.41 -11.63
N THR A 65 0.65 2.89 -12.79
CA THR A 65 1.97 2.55 -13.34
C THR A 65 2.97 3.61 -12.90
N LYS A 66 4.04 3.23 -12.20
CA LYS A 66 5.11 4.15 -11.81
C LYS A 66 6.26 4.10 -12.82
N PRO A 67 6.89 5.26 -13.12
CA PRO A 67 6.85 6.48 -12.30
C PRO A 67 5.76 7.52 -12.65
N TYR A 68 5.11 7.44 -13.81
CA TYR A 68 4.31 8.58 -14.31
C TYR A 68 2.81 8.53 -13.97
N GLY A 69 2.24 7.34 -13.83
CA GLY A 69 0.85 7.15 -13.44
C GLY A 69 0.59 7.51 -11.97
N SER A 70 -0.57 8.12 -11.75
CA SER A 70 -1.02 8.61 -10.44
C SER A 70 -2.55 8.67 -10.38
N TYR A 71 -3.12 8.53 -9.18
CA TYR A 71 -4.56 8.77 -8.97
C TYR A 71 -4.91 9.21 -7.54
N PRO A 72 -5.40 10.44 -7.30
CA PRO A 72 -5.60 11.51 -8.26
C PRO A 72 -4.28 11.89 -8.94
N LEU A 73 -4.36 12.55 -10.09
CA LEU A 73 -3.17 12.95 -10.82
C LEU A 73 -2.22 13.75 -9.92
N GLY A 74 -0.93 13.43 -10.00
CA GLY A 74 0.13 14.13 -9.28
C GLY A 74 0.18 13.92 -7.76
N TRP A 75 -0.61 13.02 -7.17
CA TRP A 75 -0.78 12.99 -5.70
C TRP A 75 0.49 12.91 -4.86
N ASP A 76 1.48 12.14 -5.33
CA ASP A 76 2.76 12.01 -4.65
C ASP A 76 3.68 13.19 -4.93
N GLN A 77 3.67 13.72 -6.15
CA GLN A 77 4.47 14.90 -6.51
C GLN A 77 3.99 16.14 -5.74
N GLU A 78 2.68 16.39 -5.71
CA GLU A 78 2.09 17.54 -5.01
C GLU A 78 2.48 17.60 -3.53
N ILE A 79 2.40 16.46 -2.82
CA ILE A 79 2.74 16.46 -1.41
C ILE A 79 4.25 16.50 -1.16
N LEU A 80 5.06 15.84 -2.01
CA LEU A 80 6.51 15.85 -1.88
C LEU A 80 7.09 17.25 -2.18
N ASP A 81 6.56 17.95 -3.19
CA ASP A 81 6.99 19.31 -3.53
C ASP A 81 6.71 20.29 -2.38
N ARG A 82 5.59 20.12 -1.68
CA ARG A 82 5.22 20.90 -0.48
C ARG A 82 6.10 20.61 0.73
N LEU A 83 6.60 19.39 0.87
CA LEU A 83 7.59 19.07 1.90
C LEU A 83 8.98 19.58 1.54
N GLY A 84 9.24 19.82 0.24
CA GLY A 84 10.56 20.16 -0.26
C GLY A 84 11.55 19.00 -0.14
N VAL A 85 12.82 19.29 -0.42
CA VAL A 85 13.89 18.28 -0.32
C VAL A 85 14.19 18.00 1.15
N GLN A 86 14.05 16.73 1.53
CA GLN A 86 14.27 16.23 2.88
C GLN A 86 15.25 15.06 2.82
N GLU A 87 15.93 14.76 3.92
CA GLU A 87 16.97 13.72 3.98
C GLU A 87 16.70 12.70 5.10
N TRP A 88 17.14 11.46 4.86
CA TRP A 88 17.26 10.44 5.89
C TRP A 88 18.67 10.49 6.47
N GLY A 89 18.76 10.42 7.79
CA GLY A 89 20.01 10.27 8.51
C GLY A 89 20.70 8.95 8.12
N SER A 90 22.03 8.93 8.23
CA SER A 90 22.84 7.74 7.93
C SER A 90 22.56 6.54 8.85
N ASP A 91 21.86 6.77 9.96
CA ASP A 91 21.41 5.76 10.92
C ASP A 91 19.99 5.24 10.62
N GLY A 92 19.36 5.70 9.54
CA GLY A 92 18.02 5.32 9.12
C GLY A 92 16.90 6.10 9.82
N VAL A 93 17.22 7.09 10.65
CA VAL A 93 16.24 8.00 11.26
C VAL A 93 15.93 9.13 10.27
N TYR A 94 14.66 9.51 10.13
CA TYR A 94 14.27 10.61 9.24
C TYR A 94 14.52 11.96 9.93
N ASP A 95 15.36 12.81 9.33
CA ASP A 95 15.75 14.10 9.91
C ASP A 95 14.88 15.27 9.44
N GLY A 96 14.08 15.07 8.38
CA GLY A 96 13.23 16.10 7.79
C GLY A 96 11.91 16.34 8.52
N ASP A 97 11.14 17.33 8.07
CA ASP A 97 9.78 17.59 8.59
C ASP A 97 8.76 16.61 8.02
N THR A 98 7.78 16.22 8.84
CA THR A 98 6.56 15.52 8.39
C THR A 98 5.47 16.51 7.99
N ILE A 99 4.37 16.05 7.38
CA ILE A 99 3.23 16.93 7.04
C ILE A 99 2.58 17.61 8.25
N PHE A 100 2.86 17.15 9.47
CA PHE A 100 2.35 17.74 10.71
C PHE A 100 3.27 18.85 11.26
N GLU A 101 4.50 18.95 10.76
CA GLU A 101 5.55 19.81 11.31
C GLU A 101 5.90 20.98 10.39
N VAL A 102 5.41 20.97 9.15
CA VAL A 102 5.59 22.09 8.21
C VAL A 102 4.95 23.35 8.78
N ARG A 103 5.79 24.32 9.16
CA ARG A 103 5.37 25.59 9.76
C ARG A 103 5.69 26.82 8.91
N ASP A 104 6.69 26.73 8.04
CA ASP A 104 7.25 27.84 7.29
C ASP A 104 7.65 27.40 5.87
N PHE A 105 6.69 26.97 5.05
CA PHE A 105 6.96 26.93 3.61
C PHE A 105 6.92 28.37 3.09
N ASP A 106 8.08 28.93 2.74
CA ASP A 106 8.22 30.27 2.16
C ASP A 106 7.67 30.29 0.73
N TRP A 107 6.36 30.51 0.64
CA TRP A 107 5.61 30.65 -0.60
C TRP A 107 6.00 31.90 -1.42
N GLU A 108 6.86 32.82 -0.92
CA GLU A 108 7.42 33.87 -1.79
C GLU A 108 8.29 33.30 -2.93
N SER A 109 8.69 32.02 -2.82
CA SER A 109 9.49 31.32 -3.83
C SER A 109 8.68 30.61 -4.94
N MET A 110 7.36 30.44 -4.78
CA MET A 110 6.47 29.94 -5.84
C MET A 110 5.44 31.02 -6.20
N ALA A 111 5.77 31.81 -7.22
CA ALA A 111 4.78 32.65 -7.87
C ALA A 111 3.70 31.76 -8.50
N MET A 112 2.52 31.64 -7.87
CA MET A 112 1.19 31.70 -8.50
C MET A 112 0.08 31.52 -7.43
N ASP A 113 -0.88 32.45 -7.50
CA ASP A 113 -2.24 32.46 -6.94
C ASP A 113 -2.47 32.60 -5.41
N ASP A 114 -2.68 33.88 -5.02
CA ASP A 114 -3.47 34.30 -3.85
C ASP A 114 -4.94 33.81 -4.01
N ASP A 115 -5.25 32.58 -3.61
CA ASP A 115 -6.63 32.13 -3.40
C ASP A 115 -7.03 32.29 -1.92
N PRO A 116 -7.97 33.20 -1.58
CA PRO A 116 -8.44 33.42 -0.22
C PRO A 116 -9.32 32.29 0.37
N ASP A 117 -9.63 31.23 -0.39
CA ASP A 117 -10.42 30.08 0.10
C ASP A 117 -9.57 28.97 0.74
N THR A 118 -8.24 29.13 0.90
CA THR A 118 -7.40 28.22 1.70
C THR A 118 -7.60 28.48 3.21
N MET A 119 -8.75 28.07 3.74
CA MET A 119 -8.96 28.00 5.18
C MET A 119 -8.17 26.80 5.73
N HIS A 120 -6.85 26.97 5.92
CA HIS A 120 -5.98 25.95 6.48
C HIS A 120 -6.52 25.50 7.84
N SER A 121 -6.77 24.19 8.04
CA SER A 121 -6.68 23.66 9.40
C SER A 121 -5.22 23.87 9.84
N GLU A 122 -4.97 24.84 10.71
CA GLU A 122 -3.62 25.14 11.20
C GLU A 122 -2.91 23.84 11.64
N GLY A 123 -1.84 23.45 10.93
CA GLY A 123 -0.93 22.38 11.36
C GLY A 123 -0.98 21.01 10.64
N ILE A 124 -1.62 20.88 9.47
CA ILE A 124 -1.44 19.71 8.60
C ILE A 124 -1.28 20.16 7.14
N GLU A 125 -0.12 19.91 6.54
CA GLU A 125 0.15 20.18 5.13
C GLU A 125 -0.61 19.22 4.22
N GLY A 126 -1.14 19.74 3.12
CA GLY A 126 -1.96 18.98 2.18
C GLY A 126 -2.72 19.88 1.23
N TYR A 127 -3.32 19.28 0.19
CA TYR A 127 -3.94 19.98 -0.92
C TYR A 127 -5.23 19.28 -1.35
N ILE A 128 -6.16 20.03 -1.95
CA ILE A 128 -7.39 19.47 -2.53
C ILE A 128 -7.13 19.27 -4.03
N PRO A 129 -7.16 18.02 -4.55
CA PRO A 129 -7.06 17.78 -5.99
C PRO A 129 -8.25 18.36 -6.74
N GLU A 130 -8.01 18.88 -7.94
CA GLU A 130 -9.04 19.44 -8.81
C GLU A 130 -9.91 18.32 -9.42
N ASP A 131 -11.09 18.68 -9.94
CA ASP A 131 -12.00 17.72 -10.59
C ASP A 131 -11.33 16.98 -11.76
N GLU A 132 -10.43 17.65 -12.49
CA GLU A 132 -9.68 17.05 -13.62
C GLU A 132 -8.71 15.96 -13.16
N ASP A 133 -8.14 16.08 -11.95
CA ASP A 133 -7.22 15.09 -11.38
C ASP A 133 -7.90 13.75 -11.09
N TRP A 134 -9.22 13.75 -10.94
CA TRP A 134 -10.05 12.57 -10.74
C TRP A 134 -10.59 11.97 -12.04
N ALA A 135 -10.43 12.65 -13.17
CA ALA A 135 -11.10 12.29 -14.42
C ALA A 135 -10.54 11.02 -15.08
N GLN A 136 -9.24 10.72 -14.87
CA GLN A 136 -8.53 9.64 -15.55
C GLN A 136 -7.83 8.71 -14.56
N PRO A 137 -8.51 7.65 -14.07
CA PRO A 137 -8.01 6.82 -12.97
C PRO A 137 -6.78 5.95 -13.26
N ASN A 138 -6.35 5.90 -14.52
CA ASN A 138 -5.22 5.10 -14.97
C ASN A 138 -4.45 5.78 -16.12
N LEU A 139 -4.39 7.12 -16.10
CA LEU A 139 -3.53 7.86 -17.04
C LEU A 139 -2.06 7.47 -16.80
N GLY A 140 -1.30 7.29 -17.88
CA GLY A 140 0.09 6.83 -17.80
C GLY A 140 0.24 5.30 -17.62
N GLU A 141 -0.82 4.52 -17.85
CA GLU A 141 -0.74 3.04 -17.87
C GLU A 141 0.34 2.56 -18.83
N ASP A 142 1.19 1.66 -18.34
CA ASP A 142 2.32 1.05 -19.04
C ASP A 142 3.33 2.06 -19.63
N GLU A 143 3.33 3.31 -19.15
CA GLU A 143 4.31 4.32 -19.59
C GLU A 143 5.65 4.11 -18.87
N PRO A 144 6.71 3.71 -19.60
CA PRO A 144 8.00 3.41 -19.00
C PRO A 144 8.87 4.64 -18.84
N ALA A 145 9.75 4.61 -17.83
CA ALA A 145 10.88 5.53 -17.72
C ALA A 145 12.17 4.88 -18.18
N GLY A 146 13.18 5.71 -18.46
CA GLY A 146 14.54 5.25 -18.75
C GLY A 146 15.06 5.67 -20.12
N GLU A 147 16.22 5.11 -20.48
CA GLU A 147 16.93 5.47 -21.71
C GLU A 147 16.33 4.79 -22.94
N ALA A 148 16.61 5.37 -24.12
CA ALA A 148 16.23 4.76 -25.38
C ALA A 148 17.00 3.44 -25.58
N VAL A 149 16.28 2.37 -25.90
CA VAL A 149 16.89 1.07 -26.20
C VAL A 149 17.40 1.07 -27.64
N GLU A 150 18.71 0.92 -27.80
CA GLU A 150 19.38 0.75 -29.09
C GLU A 150 19.67 -0.74 -29.36
N SER A 151 20.08 -1.08 -30.59
CA SER A 151 20.29 -2.48 -31.00
C SER A 151 21.46 -3.18 -30.28
N ASP A 152 22.37 -2.42 -29.68
CA ASP A 152 23.52 -2.89 -28.91
C ASP A 152 23.35 -2.71 -27.40
N THR A 153 22.19 -2.22 -26.94
CA THR A 153 21.83 -2.20 -25.53
C THR A 153 21.80 -3.61 -24.98
N HIS A 154 22.49 -3.81 -23.87
CA HIS A 154 22.46 -5.04 -23.08
C HIS A 154 22.31 -4.68 -21.61
N ILE A 155 21.76 -5.61 -20.83
CA ILE A 155 21.48 -5.41 -19.42
C ILE A 155 22.79 -5.63 -18.66
N GLU A 156 23.46 -4.56 -18.28
CA GLU A 156 24.71 -4.59 -17.49
C GLU A 156 24.45 -4.53 -15.97
N GLU A 157 23.37 -3.85 -15.56
CA GLU A 157 22.97 -3.67 -14.15
C GLU A 157 21.83 -4.61 -13.75
N ASP A 158 21.52 -4.65 -12.45
CA ASP A 158 20.42 -5.49 -11.92
C ASP A 158 19.03 -5.06 -12.42
N HIS A 159 18.90 -3.84 -12.94
CA HIS A 159 17.67 -3.29 -13.49
C HIS A 159 17.78 -3.02 -14.99
N HIS A 160 16.63 -3.11 -15.68
CA HIS A 160 16.57 -2.83 -17.12
C HIS A 160 16.65 -1.30 -17.34
N PRO A 161 17.36 -0.81 -18.38
CA PRO A 161 17.53 0.62 -18.65
C PRO A 161 16.22 1.34 -18.95
N THR A 162 15.19 0.59 -19.34
CA THR A 162 13.80 1.03 -19.44
C THR A 162 12.97 0.25 -18.42
N TRP A 163 12.26 0.93 -17.52
CA TRP A 163 11.56 0.29 -16.42
C TRP A 163 10.24 0.99 -16.11
N PHE A 164 9.32 0.21 -15.56
CA PHE A 164 8.13 0.65 -14.85
C PHE A 164 7.72 -0.46 -13.90
N PHE A 165 6.81 -0.16 -12.98
CA PHE A 165 6.17 -1.16 -12.15
C PHE A 165 4.77 -0.69 -11.77
N TYR A 166 3.99 -1.59 -11.19
CA TYR A 166 2.62 -1.30 -10.81
C TYR A 166 2.50 -1.06 -9.32
N LEU A 167 1.86 0.03 -8.93
CA LEU A 167 1.61 0.42 -7.55
C LEU A 167 0.09 0.34 -7.25
N PRO A 168 -0.41 -0.80 -6.73
CA PRO A 168 -1.77 -0.91 -6.24
C PRO A 168 -1.92 -0.19 -4.90
N ARG A 169 -2.86 0.76 -4.78
CA ARG A 169 -3.06 1.55 -3.54
C ARG A 169 -4.47 1.45 -3.01
N VAL A 170 -4.57 1.46 -1.67
CA VAL A 170 -5.80 1.56 -0.88
C VAL A 170 -5.62 2.62 0.20
N CYS A 171 -6.64 2.89 1.03
CA CYS A 171 -6.42 3.64 2.26
C CYS A 171 -5.46 2.88 3.18
N ASN A 172 -4.44 3.55 3.69
CA ASN A 172 -3.43 2.93 4.55
C ASN A 172 -3.91 2.69 5.99
N HIS A 173 -5.11 3.15 6.35
CA HIS A 173 -5.67 3.11 7.72
C HIS A 173 -4.62 3.47 8.78
N CYS A 174 -3.90 4.56 8.52
CA CYS A 174 -2.71 5.02 9.24
C CYS A 174 -2.89 5.07 10.75
N THR A 175 -1.80 4.90 11.50
CA THR A 175 -1.80 5.11 12.96
C THR A 175 -2.05 6.58 13.27
N PHE A 176 -1.31 7.48 12.61
CA PHE A 176 -1.47 8.93 12.71
C PHE A 176 -2.24 9.44 11.50
N ALA A 177 -3.54 9.15 11.47
CA ALA A 177 -4.39 9.44 10.32
C ALA A 177 -4.68 10.95 10.18
N ALA A 178 -3.98 11.62 9.26
CA ALA A 178 -4.17 13.04 8.97
C ALA A 178 -5.62 13.41 8.60
N CYS A 179 -6.36 12.53 7.93
CA CYS A 179 -7.78 12.75 7.64
C CYS A 179 -8.67 12.80 8.89
N ALA A 180 -8.35 12.00 9.92
CA ALA A 180 -8.99 12.09 11.23
C ALA A 180 -8.50 13.34 11.98
N GLY A 181 -7.20 13.62 11.90
CA GLY A 181 -6.51 14.81 12.41
C GLY A 181 -7.14 16.14 11.99
N GLY A 182 -7.48 16.26 10.71
CA GLY A 182 -7.94 17.50 10.10
C GLY A 182 -9.45 17.73 10.12
N CYS A 183 -10.27 16.72 10.45
CA CYS A 183 -11.73 16.85 10.37
C CYS A 183 -12.30 17.78 11.45
N PRO A 184 -12.88 18.96 11.13
CA PRO A 184 -13.29 19.94 12.15
C PRO A 184 -14.43 19.47 13.05
N VAL A 185 -15.25 18.54 12.56
CA VAL A 185 -16.42 17.97 13.26
C VAL A 185 -16.17 16.55 13.76
N GLN A 186 -14.94 16.04 13.61
CA GLN A 186 -14.54 14.69 14.05
C GLN A 186 -15.44 13.56 13.50
N ALA A 187 -15.96 13.72 12.27
CA ALA A 187 -16.73 12.69 11.58
C ALA A 187 -15.85 11.48 11.17
N ILE A 188 -14.53 11.62 11.18
CA ILE A 188 -13.59 10.54 10.88
C ILE A 188 -13.01 10.03 12.19
N TYR A 189 -13.07 8.73 12.39
CA TYR A 189 -12.60 8.06 13.59
C TYR A 189 -11.84 6.78 13.24
N LYS A 190 -10.98 6.36 14.16
CA LYS A 190 -10.28 5.07 14.09
C LYS A 190 -10.96 4.11 15.06
N ARG A 191 -11.40 2.96 14.56
CA ARG A 191 -11.98 1.90 15.39
C ARG A 191 -10.95 1.36 16.36
N GLN A 192 -11.37 1.10 17.59
CA GLN A 192 -10.46 0.68 18.65
C GLN A 192 -10.12 -0.80 18.56
N GLU A 193 -11.03 -1.61 18.04
CA GLU A 193 -10.92 -3.07 17.97
C GLU A 193 -10.01 -3.55 16.83
N ASP A 194 -9.92 -2.81 15.72
CA ASP A 194 -9.24 -3.26 14.49
C ASP A 194 -8.41 -2.15 13.79
N GLY A 195 -8.43 -0.91 14.27
CA GLY A 195 -7.63 0.17 13.70
C GLY A 195 -8.11 0.66 12.34
N ILE A 196 -9.26 0.22 11.86
CA ILE A 196 -9.84 0.70 10.60
C ILE A 196 -10.33 2.14 10.81
N VAL A 197 -9.73 3.06 10.07
CA VAL A 197 -10.21 4.45 9.96
C VAL A 197 -11.49 4.50 9.12
N LEU A 198 -12.60 5.00 9.68
CA LEU A 198 -13.90 5.16 9.02
C LEU A 198 -14.34 6.62 9.03
N LEU A 199 -15.31 6.93 8.18
CA LEU A 199 -15.97 8.22 8.10
C LEU A 199 -17.46 8.01 8.35
N ASP A 200 -17.99 8.69 9.36
CA ASP A 200 -19.42 8.76 9.65
C ASP A 200 -20.09 9.76 8.69
N GLU A 201 -20.74 9.22 7.67
CA GLU A 201 -21.39 10.00 6.61
C GLU A 201 -22.52 10.90 7.15
N GLU A 202 -23.19 10.52 8.24
CA GLU A 202 -24.27 11.32 8.85
C GLU A 202 -23.72 12.54 9.60
N SER A 203 -22.53 12.41 10.19
CA SER A 203 -21.84 13.49 10.91
C SER A 203 -21.02 14.38 9.98
N CYS A 204 -20.81 13.97 8.71
CA CYS A 204 -20.02 14.72 7.74
C CYS A 204 -20.71 16.03 7.34
N GLN A 205 -19.98 17.15 7.40
CA GLN A 205 -20.47 18.48 6.98
C GLN A 205 -19.73 19.03 5.75
N SER A 206 -19.00 18.18 5.02
CA SER A 206 -18.38 18.54 3.74
C SER A 206 -17.40 19.70 3.76
N PHE A 207 -16.69 19.86 4.88
CA PHE A 207 -15.55 20.75 4.98
C PHE A 207 -14.38 20.35 4.06
N GLN A 208 -14.33 19.10 3.59
CA GLN A 208 -13.28 18.57 2.71
C GLN A 208 -11.85 18.63 3.27
N GLU A 209 -11.65 19.08 4.53
CA GLU A 209 -10.35 19.01 5.21
C GLU A 209 -9.75 17.60 5.21
N CYS A 210 -10.58 16.56 5.25
CA CYS A 210 -10.10 15.19 5.18
C CYS A 210 -9.60 14.76 3.79
N VAL A 211 -10.10 15.40 2.73
CA VAL A 211 -9.63 15.28 1.35
C VAL A 211 -8.29 16.01 1.24
N ARG A 212 -8.23 17.25 1.72
CA ARG A 212 -7.01 18.07 1.76
C ARG A 212 -5.87 17.42 2.54
N ALA A 213 -6.15 16.97 3.76
CA ALA A 213 -5.14 16.48 4.70
C ALA A 213 -4.67 15.05 4.40
N CYS A 214 -5.35 14.29 3.54
CA CYS A 214 -4.91 12.93 3.22
C CYS A 214 -3.88 12.97 2.08
N PRO A 215 -2.58 12.81 2.36
CA PRO A 215 -1.56 12.97 1.32
C PRO A 215 -1.61 11.84 0.28
N TYR A 216 -2.36 10.77 0.54
CA TYR A 216 -2.50 9.64 -0.38
C TYR A 216 -3.70 9.80 -1.34
N GLY A 217 -4.51 10.86 -1.21
CA GLY A 217 -5.74 11.03 -1.99
C GLY A 217 -6.79 9.94 -1.72
N LYS A 218 -6.91 9.47 -0.48
CA LYS A 218 -7.79 8.33 -0.10
C LYS A 218 -9.03 8.69 0.70
N SER A 219 -9.26 9.98 0.93
CA SER A 219 -10.57 10.55 1.26
C SER A 219 -11.05 11.28 0.00
N ILE A 220 -12.25 10.99 -0.48
CA ILE A 220 -12.74 11.49 -1.77
C ILE A 220 -14.12 12.13 -1.56
N TYR A 221 -14.33 13.33 -2.09
CA TYR A 221 -15.60 14.04 -1.97
C TYR A 221 -16.64 13.46 -2.95
N ASN A 222 -17.86 13.22 -2.46
CA ASN A 222 -19.05 12.90 -3.24
C ASN A 222 -19.86 14.19 -3.45
N PRO A 223 -19.88 14.77 -4.67
CA PRO A 223 -20.61 16.01 -4.92
C PRO A 223 -22.14 15.83 -4.95
N VAL A 224 -22.63 14.60 -5.09
CA VAL A 224 -24.08 14.29 -5.12
C VAL A 224 -24.63 14.15 -3.71
N GLU A 225 -23.98 13.32 -2.89
CA GLU A 225 -24.36 13.11 -1.49
C GLU A 225 -23.93 14.25 -0.58
N MET A 226 -23.08 15.16 -1.09
CA MET A 226 -22.48 16.26 -0.34
C MET A 226 -21.86 15.76 0.96
N ASN A 227 -21.02 14.73 0.86
CA ASN A 227 -20.20 14.18 1.94
C ASN A 227 -18.85 13.69 1.39
N SER A 228 -17.87 13.47 2.26
CA SER A 228 -16.64 12.76 1.87
C SER A 228 -16.79 11.27 2.17
N GLN A 229 -16.17 10.42 1.37
CA GLN A 229 -16.23 8.97 1.47
C GLN A 229 -14.82 8.37 1.30
N LYS A 230 -14.59 7.18 1.86
CA LYS A 230 -13.26 6.54 1.83
C LYS A 230 -13.35 5.03 1.96
N CYS A 231 -12.26 4.35 1.61
CA CYS A 231 -12.11 2.91 1.85
C CYS A 231 -12.49 2.54 3.29
N VAL A 232 -13.35 1.53 3.42
CA VAL A 232 -13.87 1.04 4.70
C VAL A 232 -13.11 -0.19 5.23
N GLY A 233 -11.95 -0.53 4.65
CA GLY A 233 -11.17 -1.72 5.01
C GLY A 233 -11.90 -3.05 4.78
N CYS A 234 -13.04 -3.03 4.08
CA CYS A 234 -14.04 -4.11 4.08
C CYS A 234 -14.36 -4.62 5.48
N TYR A 235 -14.54 -3.71 6.45
CA TYR A 235 -14.76 -4.09 7.85
C TYR A 235 -15.82 -5.19 8.09
N PRO A 236 -16.94 -5.29 7.33
CA PRO A 236 -17.90 -6.37 7.54
C PRO A 236 -17.31 -7.76 7.28
N LYS A 237 -16.33 -7.89 6.37
CA LYS A 237 -15.59 -9.13 6.12
C LYS A 237 -14.51 -9.37 7.17
N VAL A 238 -13.78 -8.32 7.54
CA VAL A 238 -12.71 -8.40 8.55
C VAL A 238 -13.24 -8.92 9.89
N GLU A 239 -14.42 -8.46 10.30
CA GLU A 239 -15.14 -8.91 11.51
C GLU A 239 -15.47 -10.41 11.49
N GLN A 240 -15.64 -10.99 10.30
CA GLN A 240 -15.93 -12.42 10.10
C GLN A 240 -14.66 -13.28 9.96
N GLY A 241 -13.47 -12.69 10.05
CA GLY A 241 -12.21 -13.40 9.81
C GLY A 241 -11.86 -13.55 8.32
N LEU A 242 -12.57 -12.87 7.43
CA LEU A 242 -12.32 -12.90 5.99
C LEU A 242 -11.42 -11.74 5.56
N VAL A 243 -10.74 -11.90 4.41
CA VAL A 243 -9.92 -10.84 3.81
C VAL A 243 -10.77 -9.85 3.00
N PRO A 244 -10.31 -8.60 2.82
CA PRO A 244 -11.04 -7.60 2.01
C PRO A 244 -11.22 -8.03 0.55
N GLN A 245 -12.22 -7.48 -0.15
CA GLN A 245 -12.60 -7.93 -1.50
C GLN A 245 -11.46 -7.81 -2.53
N CYS A 246 -10.67 -6.74 -2.45
CA CYS A 246 -9.52 -6.53 -3.34
C CYS A 246 -8.35 -7.51 -3.08
N PHE A 247 -8.36 -8.22 -1.95
CA PHE A 247 -7.36 -9.23 -1.58
C PHE A 247 -7.79 -10.60 -2.08
N GLU A 248 -9.04 -10.98 -1.80
CA GLU A 248 -9.63 -12.25 -2.26
C GLU A 248 -9.58 -12.37 -3.80
N ASN A 249 -9.87 -11.27 -4.51
CA ASN A 249 -9.93 -11.27 -5.97
C ASN A 249 -8.61 -10.89 -6.65
N CYS A 250 -7.49 -10.92 -5.91
CA CYS A 250 -6.20 -10.58 -6.48
C CYS A 250 -5.64 -11.73 -7.34
N LEU A 251 -5.78 -11.63 -8.66
CA LEU A 251 -5.28 -12.65 -9.59
C LEU A 251 -3.76 -12.85 -9.52
N GLY A 252 -3.00 -11.76 -9.31
CA GLY A 252 -1.54 -11.83 -9.11
C GLY A 252 -1.13 -12.41 -7.76
N LYS A 253 -2.08 -12.67 -6.85
CA LYS A 253 -1.83 -13.21 -5.50
C LYS A 253 -0.77 -12.43 -4.73
N ILE A 254 -0.85 -11.10 -4.80
CA ILE A 254 0.19 -10.21 -4.23
C ILE A 254 -0.13 -9.76 -2.80
N ARG A 255 -1.37 -9.95 -2.33
CA ARG A 255 -1.89 -9.27 -1.15
C ARG A 255 -1.99 -10.23 0.04
N MET A 256 -1.35 -9.85 1.14
CA MET A 256 -1.54 -10.45 2.46
C MET A 256 -2.27 -9.44 3.34
N HIS A 257 -3.37 -9.85 3.97
CA HIS A 257 -4.07 -9.06 4.98
C HIS A 257 -3.86 -9.71 6.35
N GLY A 258 -3.61 -8.90 7.38
CA GLY A 258 -3.38 -9.36 8.74
C GLY A 258 -3.41 -8.21 9.72
N TRP A 259 -2.88 -8.45 10.92
CA TRP A 259 -2.62 -7.42 11.91
C TRP A 259 -1.16 -7.02 11.84
N VAL A 260 -0.85 -5.74 11.99
CA VAL A 260 0.51 -5.24 12.15
C VAL A 260 0.69 -4.71 13.57
N ASN A 261 1.72 -5.17 14.25
CA ASN A 261 2.05 -4.69 15.59
C ASN A 261 3.21 -3.70 15.53
N ARG A 262 3.43 -2.98 16.63
CA ARG A 262 4.67 -2.22 16.80
C ARG A 262 5.86 -3.20 16.90
N PRO A 263 7.09 -2.77 16.57
CA PRO A 263 8.26 -3.63 16.63
C PRO A 263 8.48 -4.33 17.99
N ASP A 264 8.15 -3.67 19.10
CA ASP A 264 8.27 -4.22 20.47
C ASP A 264 7.19 -5.26 20.82
N GLN A 265 6.18 -5.41 19.97
CA GLN A 265 5.04 -6.31 20.12
C GLN A 265 4.85 -7.24 18.91
N ALA A 266 5.82 -7.27 17.99
CA ALA A 266 5.75 -8.07 16.77
C ALA A 266 5.64 -9.56 17.08
N ASP A 267 4.73 -10.25 16.38
CA ASP A 267 4.56 -11.69 16.44
C ASP A 267 5.02 -12.33 15.11
N PRO A 268 6.21 -12.95 15.07
CA PRO A 268 6.74 -13.54 13.85
C PRO A 268 6.05 -14.84 13.42
N SER A 269 5.06 -15.32 14.17
CA SER A 269 4.14 -16.36 13.71
C SER A 269 3.02 -15.79 12.83
N ALA A 270 2.73 -14.49 12.92
CA ALA A 270 1.77 -13.81 12.07
C ALA A 270 2.43 -13.39 10.73
N PRO A 271 1.78 -13.62 9.57
CA PRO A 271 2.39 -13.35 8.26
C PRO A 271 2.84 -11.90 8.04
N VAL A 272 2.01 -10.93 8.43
CA VAL A 272 2.29 -9.49 8.21
C VAL A 272 3.44 -9.03 9.08
N ASP A 273 3.43 -9.36 10.38
CA ASP A 273 4.52 -9.02 11.30
C ASP A 273 5.83 -9.70 10.90
N TYR A 274 5.80 -10.96 10.46
CA TYR A 274 7.00 -11.61 9.94
C TYR A 274 7.57 -10.88 8.72
N LEU A 275 6.73 -10.49 7.76
CA LEU A 275 7.17 -9.80 6.54
C LEU A 275 7.73 -8.39 6.82
N VAL A 276 7.17 -7.68 7.81
CA VAL A 276 7.55 -6.31 8.16
C VAL A 276 8.74 -6.27 9.14
N HIS A 277 8.72 -7.08 10.20
CA HIS A 277 9.64 -6.93 11.34
C HIS A 277 10.74 -8.00 11.43
N GLU A 278 10.56 -9.20 10.86
CA GLU A 278 11.58 -10.27 10.93
C GLU A 278 12.31 -10.46 9.61
N ALA A 279 11.56 -10.50 8.50
CA ALA A 279 12.13 -10.60 7.16
C ALA A 279 12.54 -9.23 6.60
N GLU A 280 11.98 -8.14 7.15
CA GLU A 280 12.24 -6.74 6.76
C GLU A 280 12.15 -6.50 5.24
N VAL A 281 11.28 -7.26 4.55
CA VAL A 281 11.08 -7.15 3.10
C VAL A 281 9.90 -6.27 2.72
N ALA A 282 8.98 -6.02 3.65
CA ALA A 282 7.77 -5.25 3.42
C ALA A 282 7.90 -3.85 4.03
N LEU A 283 8.01 -2.83 3.19
CA LEU A 283 8.31 -1.45 3.58
C LEU A 283 7.09 -0.53 3.45
N PRO A 284 6.91 0.46 4.34
CA PRO A 284 5.82 1.42 4.26
C PRO A 284 5.97 2.33 3.03
N LEU A 285 4.85 2.77 2.44
CA LEU A 285 4.86 3.76 1.35
C LEU A 285 4.89 5.18 1.93
N TYR A 286 5.91 5.95 1.54
CA TYR A 286 6.19 7.32 1.96
C TYR A 286 6.13 7.51 3.50
N PRO A 287 6.91 6.74 4.29
CA PRO A 287 6.91 6.85 5.75
C PRO A 287 7.27 8.26 6.25
N GLN A 288 8.06 9.02 5.49
CA GLN A 288 8.46 10.40 5.78
C GLN A 288 7.27 11.37 5.91
N LEU A 289 6.10 11.00 5.38
CA LEU A 289 4.88 11.80 5.60
C LEU A 289 4.44 11.79 7.07
N GLY A 290 4.98 10.90 7.91
CA GLY A 290 4.71 10.85 9.35
C GLY A 290 3.44 10.09 9.72
N LEU A 291 2.64 9.60 8.77
CA LEU A 291 1.35 8.99 9.11
C LEU A 291 1.47 7.60 9.77
N GLU A 292 2.64 6.97 9.70
CA GLU A 292 2.83 5.55 10.04
C GLU A 292 1.78 4.69 9.31
N PRO A 293 1.84 4.62 7.95
CA PRO A 293 0.91 3.82 7.15
C PRO A 293 0.99 2.34 7.49
N ASN A 294 -0.16 1.65 7.44
CA ASN A 294 -0.28 0.23 7.78
C ASN A 294 -0.43 -0.68 6.54
N VAL A 295 -0.15 -0.17 5.35
CA VAL A 295 0.00 -0.96 4.13
C VAL A 295 1.46 -0.88 3.71
N TYR A 296 2.07 -2.05 3.60
CA TYR A 296 3.47 -2.24 3.29
C TYR A 296 3.61 -2.89 1.91
N TYR A 297 4.77 -2.71 1.30
CA TYR A 297 5.05 -3.14 -0.06
C TYR A 297 6.38 -3.88 -0.08
N ILE A 298 6.42 -5.03 -0.75
CA ILE A 298 7.69 -5.67 -1.09
C ILE A 298 8.20 -4.99 -2.36
N PRO A 299 9.31 -4.23 -2.31
CA PRO A 299 9.75 -3.44 -3.45
C PRO A 299 10.09 -4.31 -4.67
N PRO A 300 9.84 -3.82 -5.90
CA PRO A 300 10.17 -4.55 -7.12
C PRO A 300 11.70 -4.61 -7.30
N ILE A 301 12.24 -5.80 -7.56
CA ILE A 301 13.69 -6.02 -7.70
C ILE A 301 14.28 -5.53 -9.04
N ASN A 302 13.42 -5.13 -9.98
CA ASN A 302 13.77 -4.75 -11.35
C ASN A 302 13.70 -3.23 -11.61
N VAL A 303 13.60 -2.43 -10.55
CA VAL A 303 13.45 -0.97 -10.59
C VAL A 303 14.64 -0.33 -9.88
N PRO A 304 15.16 0.82 -10.35
CA PRO A 304 16.29 1.50 -9.72
C PRO A 304 16.07 1.76 -8.24
N THR A 305 17.07 1.41 -7.42
CA THR A 305 17.02 1.54 -5.97
C THR A 305 16.82 3.00 -5.54
N ASP A 306 17.48 3.96 -6.18
CA ASP A 306 17.31 5.40 -5.87
C ASP A 306 15.86 5.86 -6.04
N TYR A 307 15.18 5.38 -7.08
CA TYR A 307 13.76 5.71 -7.28
C TYR A 307 12.90 5.10 -6.17
N LEU A 308 13.17 3.86 -5.77
CA LEU A 308 12.41 3.20 -4.72
C LEU A 308 12.73 3.73 -3.31
N TYR A 309 13.96 4.22 -3.09
CA TYR A 309 14.42 4.79 -1.83
C TYR A 309 13.56 5.98 -1.41
N GLN A 310 13.22 6.88 -2.36
CA GLN A 310 12.31 8.00 -2.07
C GLN A 310 10.92 7.53 -1.62
N MET A 311 10.46 6.39 -2.14
CA MET A 311 9.13 5.86 -1.90
C MET A 311 9.03 5.02 -0.64
N PHE A 312 10.06 4.26 -0.30
CA PHE A 312 10.00 3.23 0.74
C PHE A 312 11.04 3.42 1.84
N GLY A 313 11.96 4.38 1.71
CA GLY A 313 12.98 4.70 2.70
C GLY A 313 14.23 3.80 2.64
N PRO A 314 15.04 3.78 3.72
CA PRO A 314 16.40 3.22 3.68
C PRO A 314 16.50 1.70 3.51
N GLY A 315 15.48 0.92 3.88
CA GLY A 315 15.55 -0.55 3.82
C GLY A 315 15.37 -1.19 2.44
N VAL A 316 15.31 -0.41 1.36
CA VAL A 316 14.99 -0.91 0.01
C VAL A 316 16.03 -1.88 -0.52
N GLU A 317 17.31 -1.56 -0.36
CA GLU A 317 18.41 -2.38 -0.91
C GLU A 317 18.44 -3.76 -0.23
N GLU A 318 18.34 -3.77 1.10
CA GLU A 318 18.29 -4.99 1.91
C GLU A 318 17.04 -5.83 1.60
N ALA A 319 15.88 -5.19 1.44
CA ALA A 319 14.63 -5.85 1.08
C ALA A 319 14.73 -6.52 -0.31
N GLN A 320 15.26 -5.81 -1.31
CA GLN A 320 15.46 -6.36 -2.65
C GLN A 320 16.44 -7.54 -2.65
N GLU A 321 17.57 -7.43 -1.94
CA GLU A 321 18.55 -8.53 -1.89
C GLU A 321 17.99 -9.75 -1.16
N THR A 322 17.28 -9.55 -0.06
CA THR A 322 16.56 -10.61 0.66
C THR A 322 15.54 -11.31 -0.24
N TYR A 323 14.76 -10.55 -1.00
CA TYR A 323 13.82 -11.12 -1.97
C TYR A 323 14.53 -11.90 -3.08
N ARG A 324 15.66 -11.40 -3.61
CA ARG A 324 16.47 -12.12 -4.63
C ARG A 324 17.03 -13.43 -4.10
N LYS A 325 17.49 -13.49 -2.85
CA LYS A 325 17.95 -14.74 -2.20
C LYS A 325 16.82 -15.74 -2.02
N ALA A 326 15.66 -15.27 -1.53
CA ALA A 326 14.45 -16.09 -1.44
C ALA A 326 14.05 -16.64 -2.82
N ARG A 327 14.02 -15.81 -3.86
CA ARG A 327 13.69 -16.20 -5.24
C ARG A 327 14.67 -17.24 -5.82
N ARG A 328 15.96 -17.13 -5.51
CA ARG A 328 16.99 -18.11 -5.92
C ARG A 328 16.81 -19.49 -5.29
N GLY A 329 15.99 -19.58 -4.25
CA GLY A 329 15.69 -20.83 -3.56
C GLY A 329 16.63 -21.12 -2.40
N ASP A 330 17.33 -20.10 -1.88
CA ASP A 330 18.21 -20.24 -0.73
C ASP A 330 17.43 -20.78 0.48
N GLU A 331 18.02 -21.78 1.14
CA GLU A 331 17.38 -22.57 2.18
C GLU A 331 17.07 -21.72 3.42
N GLU A 332 17.97 -20.82 3.79
CA GLU A 332 17.80 -19.82 4.86
C GLU A 332 16.50 -19.01 4.71
N TYR A 333 16.07 -18.76 3.47
CA TYR A 333 14.88 -17.96 3.15
C TYR A 333 13.65 -18.81 2.83
N ARG A 334 13.62 -20.09 3.23
CA ARG A 334 12.46 -20.97 3.05
C ARG A 334 11.19 -20.40 3.71
N LYS A 335 11.30 -19.91 4.96
CA LYS A 335 10.15 -19.33 5.69
C LYS A 335 9.54 -18.15 4.91
N LEU A 336 10.39 -17.28 4.35
CA LEU A 336 9.98 -16.17 3.50
C LEU A 336 9.28 -16.64 2.21
N ARG A 337 9.85 -17.62 1.51
CA ARG A 337 9.17 -18.21 0.34
C ARG A 337 7.79 -18.77 0.67
N GLY A 338 7.68 -19.51 1.78
CA GLY A 338 6.43 -20.12 2.20
C GLY A 338 5.34 -19.09 2.49
N VAL A 339 5.66 -18.01 3.22
CA VAL A 339 4.67 -16.95 3.50
C VAL A 339 4.26 -16.19 2.22
N ILE A 340 5.18 -15.95 1.29
CA ILE A 340 4.86 -15.33 -0.02
C ILE A 340 3.95 -16.24 -0.86
N GLN A 341 4.13 -17.55 -0.78
CA GLN A 341 3.27 -18.53 -1.45
C GLN A 341 1.85 -18.59 -0.85
N LEU A 342 1.69 -18.31 0.44
CA LEU A 342 0.38 -18.22 1.10
C LEU A 342 -0.44 -16.99 0.68
N MET A 343 0.18 -15.95 0.13
CA MET A 343 -0.55 -14.77 -0.37
C MET A 343 -1.60 -15.18 -1.41
N GLY A 344 -2.85 -14.75 -1.22
CA GLY A 344 -3.96 -15.05 -2.14
C GLY A 344 -4.30 -16.55 -2.28
N SER A 345 -3.92 -17.39 -1.30
CA SER A 345 -4.22 -18.82 -1.29
C SER A 345 -5.57 -19.17 -0.64
N THR A 346 -6.19 -18.23 0.06
CA THR A 346 -7.45 -18.42 0.79
C THR A 346 -8.20 -17.08 0.94
N GLU A 347 -9.52 -17.16 1.17
CA GLU A 347 -10.39 -16.01 1.50
C GLU A 347 -10.38 -15.66 3.00
N TRP A 348 -9.84 -16.55 3.83
CA TRP A 348 -9.73 -16.37 5.27
C TRP A 348 -8.45 -15.60 5.61
N ARG A 349 -8.52 -14.75 6.63
CA ARG A 349 -7.33 -14.10 7.17
C ARG A 349 -6.45 -15.15 7.85
N ILE A 350 -5.19 -15.20 7.45
CA ILE A 350 -4.17 -16.05 8.07
C ILE A 350 -3.65 -15.31 9.30
N GLU A 351 -3.90 -15.85 10.49
CA GLU A 351 -3.47 -15.28 11.77
C GLU A 351 -2.11 -15.86 12.18
N GLU A 352 -1.88 -17.15 11.89
CA GLU A 352 -0.59 -17.82 12.11
C GLU A 352 -0.19 -18.63 10.88
N PHE A 353 1.11 -18.84 10.66
CA PHE A 353 1.60 -19.70 9.58
C PHE A 353 2.75 -20.60 10.01
N GLU A 354 2.89 -21.72 9.30
CA GLU A 354 3.98 -22.67 9.44
C GLU A 354 4.54 -23.00 8.06
N VAL A 355 5.86 -23.15 7.97
CA VAL A 355 6.54 -23.57 6.74
C VAL A 355 7.35 -24.81 7.02
N THR A 356 7.02 -25.89 6.32
CA THR A 356 7.71 -27.19 6.37
C THR A 356 8.60 -27.36 5.14
N GLU A 357 9.24 -28.52 4.98
CA GLU A 357 9.98 -28.85 3.76
C GLU A 357 9.05 -29.04 2.56
N GLU A 358 7.81 -29.50 2.77
CA GLU A 358 6.88 -29.88 1.70
C GLU A 358 5.88 -28.77 1.37
N GLU A 359 5.44 -28.00 2.36
CA GLU A 359 4.35 -27.03 2.21
C GLU A 359 4.41 -25.87 3.22
N ALA A 360 3.75 -24.78 2.85
CA ALA A 360 3.36 -23.68 3.72
C ALA A 360 1.88 -23.82 4.12
N ILE A 361 1.60 -23.61 5.40
CA ILE A 361 0.28 -23.82 6.01
C ILE A 361 -0.14 -22.53 6.71
N GLY A 362 -1.39 -22.08 6.47
CA GLY A 362 -1.98 -20.94 7.14
C GLY A 362 -3.13 -21.36 8.07
N TYR A 363 -3.19 -20.74 9.24
CA TYR A 363 -4.19 -21.00 10.28
C TYR A 363 -5.03 -19.76 10.58
N ASP A 364 -6.32 -19.94 10.88
CA ASP A 364 -7.20 -18.89 11.39
C ASP A 364 -7.00 -18.65 12.90
N LYS A 365 -7.77 -17.72 13.46
CA LYS A 365 -7.71 -17.34 14.88
C LYS A 365 -8.06 -18.47 15.86
N ASP A 366 -8.76 -19.49 15.39
CA ASP A 366 -9.22 -20.64 16.19
C ASP A 366 -8.27 -21.85 15.98
N GLY A 367 -7.20 -21.68 15.19
CA GLY A 367 -6.20 -22.70 14.89
C GLY A 367 -6.62 -23.66 13.77
N HIS A 368 -7.70 -23.39 13.04
CA HIS A 368 -8.09 -24.21 11.90
C HIS A 368 -7.21 -23.90 10.69
N THR A 369 -6.82 -24.94 9.96
CA THR A 369 -6.13 -24.77 8.68
C THR A 369 -7.06 -24.16 7.64
N VAL A 370 -6.67 -23.00 7.10
CA VAL A 370 -7.41 -22.28 6.05
C VAL A 370 -6.68 -22.25 4.71
N ALA A 371 -5.40 -22.61 4.68
CA ALA A 371 -4.59 -22.71 3.47
C ALA A 371 -3.49 -23.77 3.60
N ARG A 372 -3.21 -24.47 2.50
CA ARG A 372 -2.01 -25.32 2.31
C ARG A 372 -1.49 -25.11 0.90
N VAL A 373 -0.22 -24.74 0.77
CA VAL A 373 0.42 -24.49 -0.53
C VAL A 373 1.73 -25.28 -0.58
N PRO A 374 1.94 -26.14 -1.60
CA PRO A 374 3.19 -26.90 -1.69
C PRO A 374 4.36 -25.96 -1.99
N MET A 375 5.50 -26.19 -1.33
CA MET A 375 6.72 -25.39 -1.52
C MET A 375 7.27 -25.49 -2.95
N GLU A 376 7.07 -26.65 -3.59
CA GLU A 376 7.41 -26.91 -4.97
C GLU A 376 6.15 -27.31 -5.77
N GLU A 377 5.93 -26.62 -6.89
CA GLU A 377 4.81 -26.96 -7.77
C GLU A 377 5.10 -28.29 -8.51
N PRO A 378 4.19 -29.28 -8.44
CA PRO A 378 4.40 -30.56 -9.09
C PRO A 378 4.40 -30.38 -10.62
N ARG A 379 5.47 -30.83 -11.26
CA ARG A 379 5.58 -30.82 -12.73
C ARG A 379 5.02 -32.11 -13.30
N TYR A 380 4.12 -31.98 -14.27
CA TYR A 380 3.55 -33.11 -14.99
C TYR A 380 3.88 -33.01 -16.47
N GLU A 381 4.73 -33.92 -16.96
CA GLU A 381 4.90 -34.10 -18.40
C GLU A 381 3.71 -34.90 -18.95
N ARG A 382 3.07 -34.38 -20.01
CA ARG A 382 1.97 -35.04 -20.70
C ARG A 382 2.39 -35.40 -22.12
N ASP A 383 1.94 -36.56 -22.59
CA ASP A 383 2.15 -36.96 -23.97
C ASP A 383 1.57 -35.93 -24.93
N ARG A 384 2.21 -35.74 -26.09
CA ARG A 384 1.72 -34.80 -27.10
C ARG A 384 0.32 -35.18 -27.61
N PHE A 385 0.03 -36.47 -27.66
CA PHE A 385 -1.28 -36.99 -28.04
C PHE A 385 -2.08 -37.40 -26.81
N ASP A 386 -3.36 -37.03 -26.78
CA ASP A 386 -4.32 -37.40 -25.75
C ASP A 386 -5.21 -38.53 -26.27
N ASP A 387 -4.89 -39.78 -25.92
CA ASP A 387 -5.69 -40.95 -26.32
C ASP A 387 -7.14 -40.89 -25.82
N GLN A 388 -7.41 -40.21 -24.69
CA GLN A 388 -8.76 -40.13 -24.13
C GLN A 388 -9.65 -39.15 -24.90
N HIS A 389 -9.05 -38.10 -25.47
CA HIS A 389 -9.74 -37.05 -26.18
C HIS A 389 -9.50 -37.05 -27.70
N ASP A 390 -8.72 -38.01 -28.22
CA ASP A 390 -8.32 -38.13 -29.63
C ASP A 390 -7.78 -36.81 -30.20
N ALA A 391 -6.92 -36.14 -29.42
CA ALA A 391 -6.49 -34.78 -29.69
C ALA A 391 -4.97 -34.59 -29.49
N TYR A 392 -4.37 -33.72 -30.30
CA TYR A 392 -2.98 -33.29 -30.11
C TYR A 392 -2.93 -32.02 -29.28
N ARG A 393 -2.10 -32.04 -28.23
CA ARG A 393 -1.75 -30.86 -27.43
C ARG A 393 -0.73 -30.04 -28.22
N LEU A 394 -1.03 -28.75 -28.42
CA LEU A 394 -0.22 -27.83 -29.24
C LEU A 394 0.67 -26.91 -28.40
N ASP A 395 0.30 -26.65 -27.16
CA ASP A 395 1.09 -25.84 -26.21
C ASP A 395 1.58 -26.75 -25.07
N ILE A 396 2.89 -27.03 -25.08
CA ILE A 396 3.57 -27.73 -23.99
C ILE A 396 4.54 -26.71 -23.38
N THR A 397 4.18 -26.16 -22.23
CA THR A 397 5.11 -25.48 -21.31
C THR A 397 5.57 -26.42 -20.23
#